data_AF-A0A945MKG2-F1
#
_entry.id   AF-A0A945MKG2-F1
#
_cell.length_a   1.000
_cell.length_b   1.000
_cell.length_c   1.000
_cell.angle_alpha   90.00
_cell.angle_beta   90.00
_cell.angle_gamma   90.00
#
_symmetry.space_group_name_H-M   'P 1'
#
loop_
_entity.id
_entity.type
_entity.pdbx_description
1 polymer ?
#
loop_
_entity_poly.entity_id
_entity_poly.type
_entity_poly.pdbx_seq_one_letter_code
_entity_poly.pdbx_strand_id
1 'polypeptide(L)'
;MNKKTIPQDTIAALGGVGFTLLLTWLIWAMAPLLKDVPHLADSGASWYWWQLPERTTMGIFSAWFFYGLHQLTMWGLIFYAQRRQLQYGHTLHNVNWWALGLNAFFCLLHIAQTHIWYDGLAQHVSIWSALVSVAIMLIWVLLMETPRRGL
;
A
#
# COMPACT_ATOMS: atom_id res chain seq x y z
N MET A 1 33.79 17.89 -21.18
CA MET A 1 32.57 17.04 -21.25
C MET A 1 31.72 17.31 -20.02
N ASN A 2 30.56 17.94 -20.18
CA ASN A 2 29.65 18.23 -19.07
C ASN A 2 28.90 16.94 -18.73
N LYS A 3 29.21 16.29 -17.60
CA LYS A 3 28.44 15.10 -17.15
C LYS A 3 27.03 15.57 -16.78
N LYS A 4 26.02 15.19 -17.57
CA LYS A 4 24.62 15.36 -17.16
C LYS A 4 24.40 14.52 -15.89
N THR A 5 24.20 15.18 -14.76
CA THR A 5 23.85 14.53 -13.51
C THR A 5 22.40 14.06 -13.58
N ILE A 6 22.12 12.84 -13.13
CA ILE A 6 20.76 12.31 -13.08
C ILE A 6 19.95 13.14 -12.06
N PRO A 7 18.73 13.58 -12.41
CA PRO A 7 17.83 14.29 -11.50
C PRO A 7 17.53 13.51 -10.20
N GLN A 8 17.38 14.22 -9.09
CA GLN A 8 17.19 13.60 -7.76
C GLN A 8 15.88 12.80 -7.67
N ASP A 9 14.81 13.31 -8.27
CA ASP A 9 13.51 12.63 -8.40
C ASP A 9 13.63 11.27 -9.12
N THR A 10 14.41 11.20 -10.19
CA THR A 10 14.66 9.98 -10.98
C THR A 10 15.40 8.94 -10.13
N ILE A 11 16.42 9.39 -9.38
CA ILE A 11 17.15 8.51 -8.46
C ILE A 11 16.21 7.96 -7.39
N ALA A 12 15.37 8.81 -6.80
CA ALA A 12 14.41 8.36 -5.79
C ALA A 12 13.34 7.43 -6.37
N ALA A 13 12.87 7.65 -7.59
CA ALA A 13 11.94 6.76 -8.27
C ALA A 13 12.56 5.37 -8.50
N LEU A 14 13.79 5.31 -9.02
CA LEU A 14 14.54 4.06 -9.19
C LEU A 14 14.80 3.37 -7.84
N GLY A 15 15.14 4.15 -6.81
CA GLY A 15 15.26 3.66 -5.44
C GLY A 15 13.96 3.07 -4.91
N GLY A 16 12.82 3.70 -5.21
CA GLY A 16 11.49 3.20 -4.90
C GLY A 16 11.19 1.86 -5.58
N VAL A 17 11.51 1.72 -6.87
CA VAL A 17 11.37 0.45 -7.60
C VAL A 17 12.27 -0.64 -6.98
N GLY A 18 13.53 -0.32 -6.67
CA GLY A 18 14.42 -1.26 -6.00
C GLY A 18 13.88 -1.69 -4.63
N PHE A 19 13.35 -0.74 -3.86
CA PHE A 19 12.75 -1.00 -2.56
C PHE A 19 11.50 -1.89 -2.64
N THR A 20 10.62 -1.66 -3.62
CA THR A 20 9.43 -2.53 -3.77
C THR A 20 9.81 -3.95 -4.18
N LEU A 21 10.78 -4.12 -5.08
CA LEU A 21 11.32 -5.44 -5.42
C LEU A 21 11.91 -6.14 -4.19
N LEU A 22 12.64 -5.42 -3.36
CA LEU A 22 13.18 -5.95 -2.10
C LEU A 22 12.06 -6.35 -1.13
N LEU A 23 11.01 -5.54 -0.98
CA LEU A 23 9.86 -5.91 -0.16
C LEU A 23 9.14 -7.15 -0.70
N THR A 24 8.95 -7.25 -2.02
CA THR A 24 8.35 -8.46 -2.64
C THR A 24 9.19 -9.69 -2.34
N TRP A 25 10.51 -9.59 -2.51
CA TRP A 25 11.42 -10.69 -2.18
C TRP A 25 11.36 -11.04 -0.68
N LEU A 26 11.31 -10.04 0.20
CA LEU A 26 11.21 -10.24 1.65
C LEU A 26 9.92 -10.98 2.02
N ILE A 27 8.77 -10.56 1.50
CA ILE A 27 7.48 -11.22 1.73
C ILE A 27 7.54 -12.68 1.26
N TRP A 28 8.08 -12.92 0.06
CA TRP A 28 8.28 -14.27 -0.46
C TRP A 28 9.19 -15.12 0.44
N ALA A 29 10.32 -14.56 0.88
CA ALA A 29 11.28 -15.24 1.75
C ALA A 29 10.69 -15.55 3.14
N MET A 30 9.78 -14.72 3.62
CA MET A 30 9.10 -14.90 4.90
C MET A 30 7.86 -15.80 4.82
N ALA A 31 7.34 -16.10 3.62
CA ALA A 31 6.15 -16.93 3.43
C ALA A 31 6.20 -18.30 4.13
N PRO A 32 7.35 -19.03 4.18
CA PRO A 32 7.43 -20.31 4.90
C PRO A 32 7.14 -20.21 6.40
N LEU A 33 7.26 -19.02 7.01
CA LEU A 33 6.94 -18.80 8.43
C LEU A 33 5.44 -18.87 8.70
N LEU A 34 4.61 -18.80 7.66
CA LEU A 34 3.14 -18.82 7.74
C LEU A 34 2.54 -20.15 7.27
N LYS A 35 3.36 -21.14 6.92
CA LYS A 35 2.91 -22.41 6.32
C LYS A 35 1.97 -23.22 7.21
N ASP A 36 2.08 -23.06 8.53
CA ASP A 36 1.35 -23.85 9.53
C ASP A 36 0.01 -23.20 9.91
N VAL A 37 -0.34 -22.06 9.30
CA VAL A 37 -1.66 -21.43 9.49
C VAL A 37 -2.73 -22.29 8.83
N PRO A 38 -3.78 -22.71 9.57
CA PRO A 38 -4.82 -23.56 9.03
C PRO A 38 -5.63 -22.82 7.95
N HIS A 39 -5.87 -23.51 6.83
CA HIS A 39 -6.80 -23.06 5.80
C HIS A 39 -8.13 -23.79 5.96
N LEU A 40 -9.21 -23.03 5.80
CA LEU A 40 -10.57 -23.55 5.80
C LEU A 40 -10.94 -24.11 4.41
N ALA A 41 -11.89 -25.05 4.40
CA ALA A 41 -12.36 -25.68 3.16
C ALA A 41 -13.03 -24.65 2.22
N ASP A 42 -12.82 -24.81 0.92
CA ASP A 42 -13.46 -23.98 -0.10
C ASP A 42 -14.98 -24.05 0.01
N SER A 43 -15.64 -22.88 0.07
CA SER A 43 -17.10 -22.76 0.12
C SER A 43 -17.72 -22.15 -1.14
N GLY A 44 -16.96 -21.97 -2.23
CA GLY A 44 -17.44 -21.52 -3.53
C GLY A 44 -16.84 -20.21 -4.03
N ALA A 45 -17.49 -19.60 -5.04
CA ALA A 45 -16.90 -18.53 -5.85
C ALA A 45 -16.51 -17.23 -5.10
N SER A 46 -17.09 -16.98 -3.93
CA SER A 46 -16.77 -15.82 -3.09
C SER A 46 -15.86 -16.16 -1.90
N TRP A 47 -15.36 -17.40 -1.85
CA TRP A 47 -14.54 -17.87 -0.75
C TRP A 47 -13.17 -17.21 -0.74
N TYR A 48 -12.71 -16.81 0.45
CA TYR A 48 -11.40 -16.21 0.61
C TYR A 48 -10.49 -17.15 1.39
N TRP A 49 -9.50 -17.70 0.68
CA TRP A 49 -8.65 -18.79 1.17
C TRP A 49 -7.83 -18.46 2.43
N TRP A 50 -7.54 -17.18 2.64
CA TRP A 50 -6.67 -16.69 3.72
C TRP A 50 -7.44 -16.40 5.03
N GLN A 51 -8.70 -16.81 5.12
CA GLN A 51 -9.50 -16.66 6.34
C GLN A 51 -9.02 -17.61 7.45
N LEU A 52 -8.84 -17.03 8.65
CA LEU A 52 -8.64 -17.81 9.87
C LEU A 52 -9.92 -18.56 10.27
N PRO A 53 -9.82 -19.76 10.90
CA PRO A 53 -10.96 -20.45 11.49
C PRO A 53 -11.64 -19.65 12.61
N GLU A 54 -10.82 -19.01 13.45
CA GLU A 54 -11.29 -18.19 14.55
C GLU A 54 -10.89 -16.73 14.36
N ARG A 55 -11.77 -15.84 14.77
CA ARG A 55 -11.56 -14.39 14.66
C ARG A 55 -10.56 -13.90 15.70
N THR A 56 -9.61 -13.07 15.27
CA THR A 56 -8.71 -12.34 16.17
C THR A 56 -9.16 -10.88 16.31
N THR A 57 -9.74 -10.52 17.46
CA THR A 57 -10.20 -9.14 17.73
C THR A 57 -9.06 -8.13 17.58
N MET A 58 -7.87 -8.47 18.09
CA MET A 58 -6.69 -7.61 17.98
C MET A 58 -6.13 -7.57 16.56
N GLY A 59 -6.25 -8.65 15.78
CA GLY A 59 -5.87 -8.66 14.36
C GLY A 59 -6.69 -7.64 13.56
N ILE A 60 -8.00 -7.62 13.78
CA ILE A 60 -8.92 -6.68 13.11
C ILE A 60 -8.70 -5.25 13.56
N PHE A 61 -8.62 -5.04 14.87
CA PHE A 61 -8.40 -3.72 15.43
C PHE A 61 -7.08 -3.14 14.92
N SER A 62 -5.98 -3.89 15.01
CA SER A 62 -4.67 -3.44 14.55
C SER A 62 -4.63 -3.17 13.05
N ALA A 63 -5.26 -4.01 12.23
CA ALA A 63 -5.34 -3.80 10.78
C ALA A 63 -6.05 -2.48 10.43
N TRP A 64 -7.26 -2.25 10.96
CA TRP A 64 -7.98 -0.99 10.72
C TRP A 64 -7.29 0.23 11.33
N PHE A 65 -6.74 0.08 12.53
CA PHE A 65 -6.04 1.16 13.22
C PHE A 65 -4.81 1.62 12.43
N PHE A 66 -3.93 0.70 12.02
CA PHE A 66 -2.73 1.06 11.26
C PHE A 66 -3.07 1.53 9.84
N TYR A 67 -4.10 0.97 9.20
CA TYR A 67 -4.63 1.51 7.95
C TYR A 67 -5.10 2.96 8.12
N GLY A 68 -5.94 3.24 9.12
CA GLY A 68 -6.42 4.59 9.39
C GLY A 68 -5.29 5.56 9.71
N LEU A 69 -4.32 5.13 10.53
CA LEU A 69 -3.15 5.94 10.86
C LEU A 69 -2.29 6.25 9.62
N HIS A 70 -2.10 5.28 8.73
CA HIS A 70 -1.41 5.48 7.45
C HIS A 70 -2.14 6.50 6.58
N GLN A 71 -3.46 6.37 6.42
CA GLN A 71 -4.28 7.31 5.63
C GLN A 71 -4.20 8.74 6.18
N LEU A 72 -4.40 8.91 7.49
CA LEU A 72 -4.30 10.21 8.15
C LEU A 72 -2.90 10.81 8.01
N THR A 73 -1.86 9.99 8.10
CA THR A 73 -0.47 10.43 7.92
C THR A 73 -0.24 10.95 6.51
N MET A 74 -0.62 10.18 5.49
CA MET A 74 -0.41 10.57 4.09
C MET A 74 -1.24 11.79 3.71
N TRP A 75 -2.52 11.84 4.09
CA TRP A 75 -3.36 13.01 3.86
C TRP A 75 -2.88 14.23 4.62
N GLY A 76 -2.37 14.06 5.84
CA GLY A 76 -1.74 15.14 6.61
C GLY A 76 -0.53 15.75 5.90
N LEU A 77 0.35 14.91 5.32
CA LEU A 77 1.51 15.38 4.54
C LEU A 77 1.08 16.08 3.25
N ILE A 78 0.10 15.55 2.53
CA ILE A 78 -0.47 16.18 1.33
C ILE A 78 -1.08 17.54 1.67
N PHE A 79 -1.91 17.60 2.70
CA PHE A 79 -2.51 18.84 3.18
C PHE A 79 -1.45 19.88 3.57
N TYR A 80 -0.41 19.45 4.28
CA TYR A 80 0.71 20.31 4.64
C TYR A 80 1.44 20.86 3.40
N ALA A 81 1.72 20.00 2.41
CA ALA A 81 2.39 20.41 1.17
C ALA A 81 1.53 21.41 0.38
N GLN A 82 0.22 21.17 0.29
CA GLN A 82 -0.74 22.06 -0.36
C GLN A 82 -0.85 23.42 0.35
N ARG A 83 -0.92 23.44 1.69
CA ARG A 83 -0.91 24.67 2.50
C ARG A 83 0.33 25.53 2.26
N ARG A 84 1.47 24.90 1.97
CA ARG A 84 2.73 25.58 1.67
C ARG A 84 2.94 25.89 0.19
N GLN A 85 1.97 25.54 -0.67
CA GLN A 85 2.03 25.81 -2.12
C GLN A 85 3.33 25.32 -2.75
N LEU A 86 3.85 24.17 -2.28
CA LEU A 86 5.09 23.60 -2.80
C LEU A 86 4.90 23.27 -4.28
N GLN A 87 5.89 23.66 -5.09
CA GLN A 87 5.85 23.46 -6.54
C GLN A 87 6.51 22.14 -6.92
N TYR A 88 6.09 21.57 -8.04
CA TYR A 88 6.77 20.40 -8.61
C TYR A 88 8.17 20.79 -9.11
N GLY A 89 9.13 19.90 -8.93
CA GLY A 89 10.49 20.11 -9.39
C GLY A 89 11.32 18.84 -9.30
N HIS A 90 12.52 18.89 -9.87
CA HIS A 90 13.46 17.77 -9.91
C HIS A 90 14.21 17.52 -8.59
N THR A 91 13.95 18.35 -7.58
CA THR A 91 14.49 18.19 -6.23
C THR A 91 13.38 17.82 -5.27
N LEU A 92 13.70 16.91 -4.34
CA LEU A 92 12.74 16.43 -3.37
C LEU A 92 12.67 17.39 -2.19
N HIS A 93 11.48 17.89 -1.91
CA HIS A 93 11.19 18.60 -0.67
C HIS A 93 11.30 17.64 0.52
N ASN A 94 11.58 18.17 1.72
CA ASN A 94 11.64 17.37 2.95
C ASN A 94 10.34 16.57 3.18
N VAL A 95 9.18 17.14 2.81
CA VAL A 95 7.89 16.45 2.92
C VAL A 95 7.84 15.18 2.06
N ASN A 96 8.53 15.15 0.91
CA ASN A 96 8.56 13.99 0.03
C ASN A 96 9.37 12.86 0.67
N TRP A 97 10.51 13.19 1.32
CA TRP A 97 11.29 12.21 2.07
C TRP A 97 10.51 11.64 3.24
N TRP A 98 9.75 12.47 3.96
CA TRP A 98 8.83 12.00 5.00
C TRP A 98 7.75 11.09 4.44
N ALA A 99 7.13 11.45 3.31
CA ALA A 99 6.10 10.63 2.68
C ALA A 99 6.65 9.25 2.28
N LEU A 100 7.82 9.20 1.64
CA LEU A 100 8.48 7.96 1.26
C LEU A 100 8.85 7.11 2.48
N GLY A 101 9.50 7.72 3.49
CA GLY A 101 9.94 7.02 4.70
C GLY A 101 8.78 6.48 5.53
N LEU A 102 7.74 7.27 5.74
CA LEU A 102 6.56 6.85 6.49
C LEU A 102 5.78 5.78 5.71
N ASN A 103 5.68 5.88 4.39
CA ASN A 103 5.04 4.84 3.60
C ASN A 103 5.80 3.51 3.69
N ALA A 104 7.13 3.54 3.56
CA ALA A 104 7.99 2.38 3.75
C ALA A 104 7.82 1.78 5.16
N PHE A 105 7.78 2.62 6.20
CA PHE A 105 7.52 2.19 7.57
C PHE A 105 6.18 1.46 7.70
N PHE A 106 5.08 2.00 7.15
CA PHE A 106 3.78 1.35 7.21
C PHE A 106 3.72 0.04 6.42
N CYS A 107 4.45 -0.07 5.30
CA CYS A 107 4.60 -1.35 4.59
C CYS A 107 5.28 -2.41 5.47
N LEU A 108 6.38 -2.06 6.13
CA LEU A 108 7.09 -2.97 7.05
C LEU A 108 6.24 -3.33 8.27
N LEU A 109 5.54 -2.34 8.83
CA LEU A 109 4.61 -2.54 9.94
C LEU A 109 3.47 -3.48 9.55
N HIS A 110 2.95 -3.36 8.32
CA HIS A 110 1.93 -4.26 7.79
C HIS A 110 2.45 -5.70 7.68
N ILE A 111 3.66 -5.90 7.12
CA ILE A 111 4.29 -7.22 7.07
C ILE A 111 4.42 -7.81 8.48
N ALA A 112 4.92 -7.03 9.45
CA ALA A 112 5.03 -7.48 10.83
C ALA A 112 3.66 -7.83 11.43
N GLN A 113 2.63 -7.03 11.17
CA GLN A 113 1.26 -7.29 11.62
C GLN A 113 0.71 -8.60 11.05
N THR A 114 0.95 -8.90 9.76
CA THR A 114 0.58 -10.17 9.13
C THR A 114 1.26 -11.36 9.81
N HIS A 115 2.53 -11.24 10.20
CA HIS A 115 3.21 -12.32 10.90
C HIS A 115 2.74 -12.54 12.34
N ILE A 116 2.17 -11.51 12.98
CA ILE A 116 1.67 -11.62 14.36
C ILE A 116 0.22 -12.13 14.40
N TRP A 117 -0.65 -11.55 13.59
CA TRP A 117 -2.10 -11.79 13.67
C TRP A 117 -2.68 -12.56 12.49
N TYR A 118 -1.88 -12.79 11.44
CA TYR A 118 -2.34 -13.26 10.14
C TYR A 118 -3.46 -12.36 9.57
N ASP A 119 -4.04 -12.70 8.42
CA ASP A 119 -5.02 -11.83 7.76
C ASP A 119 -6.33 -11.69 8.59
N GLY A 120 -6.37 -10.68 9.45
CA GLY A 120 -7.51 -10.41 10.31
C GLY A 120 -8.72 -9.83 9.58
N LEU A 121 -8.53 -9.24 8.39
CA LEU A 121 -9.61 -8.60 7.63
C LEU A 121 -10.32 -9.57 6.69
N ALA A 122 -9.67 -10.67 6.33
CA ALA A 122 -10.20 -11.75 5.49
C ALA A 122 -11.64 -12.18 5.82
N GLN A 123 -12.02 -12.15 7.09
CA GLN A 123 -13.35 -12.58 7.57
C GLN A 123 -14.44 -11.50 7.43
N HIS A 124 -14.07 -10.22 7.33
CA HIS A 124 -15.01 -9.09 7.37
C HIS A 124 -15.09 -8.34 6.04
N VAL A 125 -14.16 -8.60 5.14
CA VAL A 125 -14.05 -7.93 3.85
C VAL A 125 -14.34 -8.94 2.74
N SER A 126 -15.33 -8.61 1.92
CA SER A 126 -15.67 -9.42 0.75
C SER A 126 -14.51 -9.46 -0.25
N ILE A 127 -14.23 -10.61 -0.85
CA ILE A 127 -13.25 -10.75 -1.94
C ILE A 127 -13.56 -9.81 -3.12
N TRP A 128 -14.85 -9.50 -3.34
CA TRP A 128 -15.31 -8.59 -4.37
C TRP A 128 -14.93 -7.12 -4.12
N SER A 129 -14.57 -6.77 -2.89
CA SER A 129 -14.13 -5.40 -2.56
C SER A 129 -12.93 -4.96 -3.39
N ALA A 130 -12.00 -5.88 -3.68
CA ALA A 130 -10.84 -5.62 -4.52
C ALA A 130 -11.27 -5.30 -5.97
N LEU A 131 -12.19 -6.09 -6.54
CA LEU A 131 -12.72 -5.87 -7.89
C LEU A 131 -13.43 -4.50 -7.99
N VAL A 132 -14.30 -4.21 -7.03
CA VAL A 132 -15.04 -2.93 -7.00
C VAL A 132 -14.08 -1.76 -6.83
N SER A 133 -13.05 -1.88 -5.99
CA SER A 133 -12.05 -0.83 -5.79
C SER A 133 -11.30 -0.51 -7.09
N VAL A 134 -10.85 -1.53 -7.82
CA VAL A 134 -10.18 -1.34 -9.12
C VAL A 134 -11.12 -0.73 -10.14
N ALA A 135 -12.37 -1.21 -10.23
CA ALA A 135 -13.36 -0.67 -11.15
C ALA A 135 -13.63 0.83 -10.89
N ILE A 136 -13.82 1.23 -9.62
CA ILE A 136 -14.01 2.63 -9.24
C ILE A 136 -12.78 3.46 -9.59
N MET A 137 -11.58 2.98 -9.27
CA MET A 137 -10.33 3.67 -9.61
C MET A 137 -10.21 3.91 -11.11
N LEU A 138 -10.48 2.89 -11.94
CA LEU A 138 -10.43 3.02 -13.40
C LEU A 138 -11.47 4.01 -13.92
N ILE A 139 -12.71 3.97 -13.40
CA ILE A 139 -13.74 4.95 -13.76
C ILE A 139 -13.29 6.38 -13.44
N TRP A 140 -12.68 6.61 -12.27
CA TRP A 140 -12.12 7.92 -11.93
C TRP A 140 -10.98 8.35 -12.83
N VAL A 141 -10.05 7.46 -13.14
CA VAL A 141 -8.97 7.76 -14.10
C VAL A 141 -9.54 8.13 -15.46
N LEU A 142 -10.52 7.36 -15.96
CA LEU A 142 -11.19 7.64 -17.22
C LEU A 142 -11.85 9.02 -17.22
N LEU A 143 -12.59 9.36 -16.16
CA LEU A 143 -13.24 10.67 -16.02
C LEU A 143 -12.24 11.83 -15.94
N MET A 144 -11.10 11.64 -15.27
CA MET A 144 -10.02 12.64 -15.23
C MET A 144 -9.32 12.79 -16.59
N GLU A 145 -9.25 11.72 -17.39
CA GLU A 145 -8.65 11.73 -18.72
C GLU A 145 -9.64 12.14 -19.83
N THR A 146 -10.95 12.21 -19.57
CA THR A 146 -11.99 12.61 -20.55
C THR A 146 -11.65 13.94 -21.26
N PRO A 147 -11.22 15.02 -20.58
CA PRO A 147 -10.89 16.28 -21.25
C PRO A 147 -9.74 16.17 -22.27
N ARG A 148 -8.84 15.19 -22.08
CA ARG A 148 -7.68 14.98 -22.94
C ARG A 148 -7.95 13.97 -24.05
N ARG A 149 -8.68 12.89 -23.74
CA ARG A 149 -8.82 11.73 -24.63
C ARG A 149 -10.15 11.66 -25.36
N GLY A 150 -11.19 12.33 -24.84
CA GLY A 150 -12.56 12.23 -25.34
C GLY A 150 -13.08 10.80 -25.16
N LEU A 151 -13.92 10.59 -24.14
CA LEU A 151 -14.79 9.42 -24.08
C LEU A 151 -16.14 9.78 -24.69
#